data_AF-W6KEJ5-F1
#
_entry.id   AF-W6KEJ5-F1
#
_cell.length_a   1.000
_cell.length_b   1.000
_cell.length_c   1.000
_cell.angle_alpha   90.00
_cell.angle_beta   90.00
_cell.angle_gamma   90.00
#
_symmetry.space_group_name_H-M   'P 1'
#
loop_
_entity.id
_entity.type
_entity.pdbx_description
1 polymer ?
#
loop_
_entity_poly.entity_id
_entity_poly.type
_entity_poly.pdbx_seq_one_letter_code
_entity_poly.pdbx_strand_id
1 'polypeptide(L)'
;MSLKSNRKRNLSDFLASIDELREMPPIYEPHSSPASPSDDGIKEESSTPSCGSPSLGNAIDGRCSESSPNECHTKSICLGAIEIDLLHRRDEEIADLASFYAKTLVKRPSVHSLKEFIDFTAKTGVDAMLFALKRTNALEAFYLDIFAIHIRENSCAQQGCIRFIEAIVKHSNCELLCKEYVVDRLLLELKEAIEDGVSTSSSFQSGVETQVERRACLHWSERPSKKRKSNTPESKSSDLEVAALSEILDQLLPPAPSTRSSVCLRILLSLIFSQNQHATDDTSVGSDFCVSSYFSSKGGLCLLGEYLQHGAKDLIGLLAFLEVITASSSHSEYEGLPHIAELLSQALTETENSSVKLGDAEWVPVLRILTNITSVQPDVISTAQRLHLAAYFQCVLLHSSCEEEIISFCLCCAINIIKWEVKNAIKPPSFSLELVNEEELYYAAASAMITRYYNESTADAVLSGYYAIFLAFLSCLELEERSLRSYVIAALTRASEGVSIGKKCEHNPMTVIVVIIQEFIIFQSDSNTLTRDTLLELKSLLDVLIDVNGITISEG
;
A
#
# COMPACT_ATOMS: atom_id res chain seq x y z
N MET A 1 -12.27 -29.26 -1.22
CA MET A 1 -13.39 -29.62 -2.10
C MET A 1 -12.81 -30.22 -3.38
N SER A 2 -13.34 -31.34 -3.88
CA SER A 2 -12.80 -32.00 -5.08
C SER A 2 -13.24 -31.25 -6.35
N LEU A 3 -12.26 -30.76 -7.13
CA LEU A 3 -12.45 -30.04 -8.41
C LEU A 3 -13.32 -30.79 -9.45
N LYS A 4 -13.57 -32.09 -9.27
CA LYS A 4 -14.46 -32.88 -10.13
C LYS A 4 -15.95 -32.58 -9.94
N SER A 5 -16.35 -31.96 -8.83
CA SER A 5 -17.75 -31.68 -8.50
C SER A 5 -18.34 -30.45 -9.22
N ASN A 6 -17.52 -29.45 -9.59
CA ASN A 6 -17.99 -28.19 -10.15
C ASN A 6 -18.00 -28.14 -11.69
N ARG A 7 -17.42 -29.14 -12.39
CA ARG A 7 -17.41 -29.25 -13.87
C ARG A 7 -18.79 -29.60 -14.49
N LYS A 8 -19.89 -29.33 -13.77
CA LYS A 8 -21.28 -29.67 -14.17
C LYS A 8 -22.26 -28.51 -14.05
N ARG A 9 -21.84 -27.29 -13.71
CA ARG A 9 -22.74 -26.12 -13.79
C ARG A 9 -22.92 -25.73 -15.26
N ASN A 10 -24.17 -25.47 -15.65
CA ASN A 10 -24.55 -25.20 -17.02
C ASN A 10 -24.17 -23.76 -17.41
N LEU A 11 -23.56 -23.61 -18.60
CA LEU A 11 -22.93 -22.38 -19.08
C LEU A 11 -23.96 -21.34 -19.54
N SER A 12 -25.11 -21.80 -20.07
CA SER A 12 -26.24 -20.95 -20.47
C SER A 12 -26.78 -20.15 -19.28
N ASP A 13 -26.88 -20.80 -18.12
CA ASP A 13 -27.46 -20.22 -16.92
C ASP A 13 -26.55 -19.12 -16.34
N PHE A 14 -25.24 -19.31 -16.45
CA PHE A 14 -24.25 -18.34 -15.98
C PHE A 14 -24.15 -17.11 -16.91
N LEU A 15 -24.10 -17.31 -18.23
CA LEU A 15 -24.08 -16.19 -19.19
C LEU A 15 -25.38 -15.37 -19.15
N ALA A 16 -26.53 -16.04 -19.01
CA ALA A 16 -27.82 -15.36 -18.79
C ALA A 16 -27.83 -14.55 -17.48
N SER A 17 -27.26 -15.09 -16.39
CA SER A 17 -27.13 -14.36 -15.11
C SER A 17 -26.22 -13.13 -15.21
N ILE A 18 -25.22 -13.14 -16.11
CA ILE A 18 -24.36 -11.98 -16.35
C ILE A 18 -25.08 -10.90 -17.17
N ASP A 19 -25.90 -11.29 -18.13
CA ASP A 19 -26.75 -10.34 -18.86
C ASP A 19 -27.80 -9.69 -17.94
N GLU A 20 -28.33 -10.41 -16.96
CA GLU A 20 -29.17 -9.84 -15.89
C GLU A 20 -28.41 -8.82 -15.01
N LEU A 21 -27.12 -9.06 -14.70
CA LEU A 21 -26.26 -8.09 -13.97
C LEU A 21 -25.93 -6.83 -14.78
N ARG A 22 -26.07 -6.86 -16.11
CA ARG A 22 -25.92 -5.69 -17.00
C ARG A 22 -27.16 -4.78 -16.97
N GLU A 23 -28.34 -5.35 -16.71
CA GLU A 23 -29.61 -4.63 -16.66
C GLU A 23 -29.93 -4.02 -15.28
N MET A 24 -29.13 -4.33 -14.26
CA MET A 24 -29.26 -3.64 -12.97
C MET A 24 -28.76 -2.19 -13.09
N PRO A 25 -29.61 -1.19 -12.74
CA PRO A 25 -29.20 0.21 -12.77
C PRO A 25 -28.00 0.42 -11.82
N PRO A 26 -27.10 1.37 -12.13
CA PRO A 26 -25.99 1.69 -11.25
C PRO A 26 -26.55 2.03 -9.86
N ILE A 27 -26.00 1.39 -8.83
CA ILE A 27 -26.24 1.80 -7.45
C ILE A 27 -25.51 3.13 -7.27
N TYR A 28 -26.28 4.21 -7.47
CA TYR A 28 -25.99 5.61 -7.13
C TYR A 28 -24.62 6.16 -7.55
N GLU A 29 -24.57 6.81 -8.72
CA GLU A 29 -23.74 8.00 -8.88
C GLU A 29 -24.48 9.19 -8.23
N PRO A 30 -23.85 10.00 -7.36
CA PRO A 30 -24.47 11.23 -6.89
C PRO A 30 -24.55 12.21 -8.07
N HIS A 31 -25.74 12.32 -8.65
CA HIS A 31 -26.06 13.34 -9.63
C HIS A 31 -25.76 14.73 -9.03
N SER A 32 -24.80 15.41 -9.64
CA SER A 32 -24.61 16.84 -9.52
C SER A 32 -25.91 17.54 -9.95
N SER A 33 -26.64 18.09 -8.99
CA SER A 33 -27.82 18.91 -9.30
C SER A 33 -27.38 20.32 -9.69
N PRO A 34 -28.02 20.92 -10.71
CA PRO A 34 -27.58 22.17 -11.31
C PRO A 34 -28.01 23.38 -10.46
N ALA A 35 -27.16 24.39 -10.47
CA ALA A 35 -27.48 25.71 -9.95
C ALA A 35 -28.74 26.29 -10.60
N SER A 36 -29.67 26.79 -9.79
CA SER A 36 -30.64 27.80 -10.22
C SER A 36 -30.82 28.90 -9.16
N PRO A 37 -31.20 30.11 -9.57
CA PRO A 37 -30.88 31.36 -8.88
C PRO A 37 -32.07 31.99 -8.14
N SER A 38 -31.78 33.01 -7.30
CA SER A 38 -32.63 34.15 -6.87
C SER A 38 -33.91 33.81 -6.08
N ASP A 39 -34.45 34.57 -5.13
CA ASP A 39 -34.12 35.80 -4.38
C ASP A 39 -35.32 35.98 -3.41
N ASP A 40 -35.24 36.97 -2.52
CA ASP A 40 -36.29 37.55 -1.67
C ASP A 40 -36.53 37.00 -0.26
N GLY A 41 -36.21 37.87 0.69
CA GLY A 41 -36.36 37.67 2.13
C GLY A 41 -37.75 37.96 2.69
N ILE A 42 -37.85 37.86 4.02
CA ILE A 42 -38.58 38.73 4.96
C ILE A 42 -38.35 38.23 6.40
N LYS A 43 -37.78 39.15 7.21
CA LYS A 43 -37.95 39.49 8.65
C LYS A 43 -38.29 38.46 9.75
N GLU A 44 -37.53 38.63 10.84
CA GLU A 44 -37.90 38.72 12.28
C GLU A 44 -39.20 38.05 12.78
N GLU A 45 -39.10 37.18 13.80
CA GLU A 45 -39.56 37.52 15.16
C GLU A 45 -39.27 36.40 16.19
N SER A 46 -39.04 36.86 17.41
CA SER A 46 -38.87 36.13 18.67
C SER A 46 -40.09 35.32 19.12
N SER A 47 -39.88 34.18 19.79
CA SER A 47 -40.65 33.81 21.00
C SER A 47 -40.14 32.53 21.68
N THR A 48 -39.86 32.63 22.98
CA THR A 48 -40.01 31.55 23.97
C THR A 48 -41.51 31.39 24.31
N PRO A 49 -42.01 30.20 24.71
CA PRO A 49 -42.08 29.89 26.14
C PRO A 49 -42.05 28.39 26.56
N SER A 50 -41.52 28.18 27.77
CA SER A 50 -42.05 27.42 28.94
C SER A 50 -42.73 26.04 28.83
N CYS A 51 -42.15 25.11 29.60
CA CYS A 51 -42.72 24.11 30.53
C CYS A 51 -43.84 23.13 30.12
N GLY A 52 -43.55 21.85 30.35
CA GLY A 52 -44.54 20.81 30.60
C GLY A 52 -44.00 19.75 31.57
N SER A 53 -44.45 19.80 32.83
CA SER A 53 -44.43 18.68 33.77
C SER A 53 -45.85 18.11 33.86
N PRO A 54 -46.03 16.81 34.16
CA PRO A 54 -47.24 16.33 34.80
C PRO A 54 -47.00 15.90 36.25
N SER A 55 -47.82 16.47 37.10
CA SER A 55 -48.07 16.24 38.53
C SER A 55 -48.93 15.01 38.82
N LEU A 56 -48.83 14.43 40.03
CA LEU A 56 -49.89 13.85 40.88
C LEU A 56 -49.22 13.09 42.07
N GLY A 57 -49.55 13.22 43.36
CA GLY A 57 -50.54 14.00 44.11
C GLY A 57 -50.61 13.52 45.59
N ASN A 58 -50.98 14.44 46.50
CA ASN A 58 -51.56 14.31 47.85
C ASN A 58 -50.70 13.73 49.00
N ALA A 59 -50.31 14.47 50.05
CA ALA A 59 -51.02 15.23 51.11
C ALA A 59 -51.42 14.38 52.34
N ILE A 60 -50.88 14.71 53.53
CA ILE A 60 -51.53 14.86 54.86
C ILE A 60 -50.48 15.33 55.91
N ASP A 61 -50.92 16.26 56.76
CA ASP A 61 -50.25 16.98 57.86
C ASP A 61 -49.67 16.13 59.02
N GLY A 62 -48.69 16.70 59.75
CA GLY A 62 -48.39 16.32 61.14
C GLY A 62 -47.12 16.94 61.74
N ARG A 63 -47.27 17.77 62.78
CA ARG A 63 -46.22 18.56 63.48
C ARG A 63 -45.27 17.75 64.38
N CYS A 64 -44.08 18.35 64.58
CA CYS A 64 -43.24 18.48 65.79
C CYS A 64 -42.57 17.25 66.46
N SER A 65 -41.25 17.43 66.67
CA SER A 65 -40.46 17.20 67.90
C SER A 65 -39.34 16.16 67.84
N GLU A 66 -38.15 16.65 68.20
CA GLU A 66 -37.01 16.06 68.90
C GLU A 66 -36.99 14.52 69.08
N SER A 67 -35.92 13.88 68.57
CA SER A 67 -34.96 13.09 69.36
C SER A 67 -34.03 12.27 68.45
N SER A 68 -32.76 12.25 68.82
CA SER A 68 -31.64 11.46 68.26
C SER A 68 -31.85 9.92 68.36
N PRO A 69 -30.83 9.11 68.03
CA PRO A 69 -30.24 8.75 66.73
C PRO A 69 -30.43 7.23 66.47
N ASN A 70 -29.83 6.73 65.39
CA ASN A 70 -29.82 5.33 64.90
C ASN A 70 -30.99 4.97 63.97
N GLU A 71 -30.72 4.78 62.70
CA GLU A 71 -30.32 3.45 62.23
C GLU A 71 -29.70 3.50 60.84
N CYS A 72 -28.72 2.60 60.70
CA CYS A 72 -27.99 2.20 59.51
C CYS A 72 -28.90 2.03 58.29
N HIS A 73 -28.61 2.75 57.19
CA HIS A 73 -28.68 2.24 55.80
C HIS A 73 -28.27 3.34 54.82
N THR A 74 -26.98 3.41 54.48
CA THR A 74 -26.41 3.77 53.16
C THR A 74 -24.90 3.99 53.30
N LYS A 75 -24.13 2.92 53.43
CA LYS A 75 -22.67 2.92 53.18
C LYS A 75 -22.31 1.90 52.09
N SER A 76 -23.09 1.93 51.01
CA SER A 76 -22.86 1.11 49.81
C SER A 76 -23.06 1.94 48.54
N ILE A 77 -22.74 3.24 48.57
CA ILE A 77 -22.82 4.13 47.40
C ILE A 77 -21.48 4.85 47.08
N CYS A 78 -20.46 4.82 47.95
CA CYS A 78 -19.25 5.64 47.73
C CYS A 78 -17.93 4.90 47.45
N LEU A 79 -17.85 3.57 47.48
CA LEU A 79 -16.58 2.91 47.14
C LEU A 79 -16.29 2.97 45.63
N GLY A 80 -17.29 2.65 44.81
CA GLY A 80 -17.16 2.76 43.35
C GLY A 80 -16.98 4.21 42.86
N ALA A 81 -17.67 5.19 43.47
CA ALA A 81 -17.51 6.60 43.08
C ALA A 81 -16.11 7.16 43.41
N ILE A 82 -15.55 6.81 44.58
CA ILE A 82 -14.20 7.25 44.97
C ILE A 82 -13.13 6.53 44.11
N GLU A 83 -13.32 5.25 43.79
CA GLU A 83 -12.41 4.52 42.89
C GLU A 83 -12.47 5.07 41.46
N ILE A 84 -13.66 5.42 40.97
CA ILE A 84 -13.85 6.07 39.67
C ILE A 84 -13.19 7.46 39.66
N ASP A 85 -13.32 8.26 40.73
CA ASP A 85 -12.67 9.58 40.82
C ASP A 85 -11.14 9.48 40.89
N LEU A 86 -10.60 8.49 41.61
CA LEU A 86 -9.15 8.26 41.70
C LEU A 86 -8.56 7.77 40.37
N LEU A 87 -9.27 6.93 39.64
CA LEU A 87 -8.87 6.48 38.31
C LEU A 87 -8.90 7.63 37.29
N HIS A 88 -9.95 8.46 37.30
CA HIS A 88 -10.00 9.65 36.45
C HIS A 88 -8.86 10.61 36.75
N ARG A 89 -8.56 10.87 38.03
CA ARG A 89 -7.43 11.73 38.41
C ARG A 89 -6.08 11.18 37.95
N ARG A 90 -5.89 9.86 38.01
CA ARG A 90 -4.66 9.23 37.51
C ARG A 90 -4.56 9.32 35.99
N ASP A 91 -5.66 9.12 35.28
CA ASP A 91 -5.71 9.27 33.82
C ASP A 91 -5.44 10.73 33.41
N GLU A 92 -5.98 11.72 34.14
CA GLU A 92 -5.68 13.15 33.97
C GLU A 92 -4.19 13.44 34.18
N GLU A 93 -3.58 12.95 35.26
CA GLU A 93 -2.15 13.15 35.54
C GLU A 93 -1.26 12.53 34.43
N ILE A 94 -1.62 11.35 33.93
CA ILE A 94 -0.91 10.69 32.81
C ILE A 94 -1.06 11.51 31.52
N ALA A 95 -2.27 11.94 31.20
CA ALA A 95 -2.58 12.70 29.99
C ALA A 95 -1.92 14.09 29.98
N ASP A 96 -1.94 14.79 31.12
CA ASP A 96 -1.30 16.09 31.30
C ASP A 96 0.21 15.97 31.16
N LEU A 97 0.81 14.97 31.78
CA LEU A 97 2.26 14.78 31.72
C LEU A 97 2.72 14.36 30.31
N ALA A 98 1.98 13.47 29.63
CA ALA A 98 2.23 13.12 28.22
C ALA A 98 2.15 14.36 27.30
N SER A 99 1.09 15.16 27.46
CA SER A 99 0.89 16.40 26.70
C SER A 99 1.98 17.44 27.02
N PHE A 100 2.39 17.54 28.27
CA PHE A 100 3.47 18.42 28.71
C PHE A 100 4.80 18.04 28.05
N TYR A 101 5.16 16.75 28.04
CA TYR A 101 6.38 16.27 27.40
C TYR A 101 6.37 16.54 25.89
N ALA A 102 5.27 16.21 25.20
CA ALA A 102 5.12 16.46 23.77
C ALA A 102 5.30 17.96 23.44
N LYS A 103 4.56 18.84 24.13
CA LYS A 103 4.67 20.31 23.95
C LYS A 103 6.06 20.85 24.29
N THR A 104 6.70 20.30 25.31
CA THR A 104 8.06 20.70 25.70
C THR A 104 9.06 20.35 24.61
N LEU A 105 8.94 19.15 24.03
CA LEU A 105 9.80 18.70 22.92
C LEU A 105 9.59 19.51 21.65
N VAL A 106 8.36 19.89 21.32
CA VAL A 106 8.08 20.80 20.20
C VAL A 106 8.74 22.16 20.40
N LYS A 107 8.64 22.74 21.61
CA LYS A 107 9.17 24.08 21.90
C LYS A 107 10.69 24.13 22.12
N ARG A 108 11.26 23.06 22.67
CA ARG A 108 12.67 22.94 23.05
C ARG A 108 13.16 21.52 22.74
N PRO A 109 13.41 21.21 21.45
CA PRO A 109 13.89 19.89 21.06
C PRO A 109 15.24 19.59 21.73
N SER A 110 15.31 18.50 22.49
CA SER A 110 16.57 18.04 23.09
C SER A 110 16.57 16.53 23.28
N VAL A 111 17.76 15.92 23.19
CA VAL A 111 17.97 14.48 23.42
C VAL A 111 17.51 14.09 24.84
N HIS A 112 17.79 14.93 25.82
CA HIS A 112 17.40 14.73 27.20
C HIS A 112 15.88 14.70 27.39
N SER A 113 15.16 15.70 26.86
CA SER A 113 13.69 15.74 26.94
C SER A 113 13.03 14.57 26.20
N LEU A 114 13.64 14.11 25.11
CA LEU A 114 13.14 12.94 24.37
C LEU A 114 13.29 11.68 25.24
N LYS A 115 14.43 11.55 25.91
CA LYS A 115 14.70 10.44 26.82
C LYS A 115 13.73 10.41 27.99
N GLU A 116 13.49 11.55 28.63
CA GLU A 116 12.52 11.64 29.74
C GLU A 116 11.12 11.21 29.29
N PHE A 117 10.71 11.63 28.08
CA PHE A 117 9.41 11.29 27.56
C PHE A 117 9.27 9.79 27.22
N ILE A 118 10.29 9.22 26.59
CA ILE A 118 10.32 7.78 26.29
C ILE A 118 10.34 6.97 27.59
N ASP A 119 11.12 7.37 28.60
CA ASP A 119 11.18 6.71 29.91
C ASP A 119 9.83 6.77 30.66
N PHE A 120 9.18 7.94 30.65
CA PHE A 120 7.81 8.08 31.16
C PHE A 120 6.84 7.11 30.46
N THR A 121 6.92 7.03 29.13
CA THR A 121 6.04 6.17 28.34
C THR A 121 6.33 4.69 28.58
N ALA A 122 7.60 4.31 28.69
CA ALA A 122 8.01 2.94 29.02
C ALA A 122 7.52 2.50 30.40
N LYS A 123 7.57 3.38 31.40
CA LYS A 123 7.05 3.11 32.76
C LYS A 123 5.52 3.03 32.82
N THR A 124 4.85 3.85 32.01
CA THR A 124 3.37 3.94 32.02
C THR A 124 2.73 2.88 31.15
N GLY A 125 3.38 2.51 30.04
CA GLY A 125 2.80 1.73 28.95
C GLY A 125 2.15 2.61 27.89
N VAL A 126 2.43 2.36 26.60
CA VAL A 126 1.89 3.14 25.48
C VAL A 126 0.35 3.09 25.46
N ASP A 127 -0.24 1.89 25.59
CA ASP A 127 -1.70 1.72 25.62
C ASP A 127 -2.36 2.51 26.75
N ALA A 128 -1.79 2.45 27.95
CA ALA A 128 -2.33 3.16 29.11
C ALA A 128 -2.27 4.68 28.93
N MET A 129 -1.16 5.19 28.37
CA MET A 129 -1.00 6.60 28.05
C MET A 129 -2.03 7.07 27.00
N LEU A 130 -2.17 6.32 25.90
CA LEU A 130 -3.13 6.67 24.83
C LEU A 130 -4.58 6.56 25.31
N PHE A 131 -4.89 5.57 26.16
CA PHE A 131 -6.19 5.42 26.78
C PHE A 131 -6.54 6.59 27.71
N ALA A 132 -5.60 7.02 28.55
CA ALA A 132 -5.74 8.19 29.42
C ALA A 132 -5.98 9.49 28.61
N LEU A 133 -5.19 9.70 27.55
CA LEU A 133 -5.37 10.81 26.60
C LEU A 133 -6.73 10.79 25.90
N LYS A 134 -7.23 9.59 25.56
CA LYS A 134 -8.56 9.42 24.95
C LYS A 134 -9.67 9.82 25.93
N ARG A 135 -9.60 9.33 27.18
CA ARG A 135 -10.60 9.61 28.22
C ARG A 135 -10.70 11.09 28.60
N THR A 136 -9.57 11.79 28.54
CA THR A 136 -9.46 13.22 28.85
C THR A 136 -9.70 14.11 27.63
N ASN A 137 -10.03 13.54 26.47
CA ASN A 137 -10.22 14.25 25.19
C ASN A 137 -8.97 15.06 24.74
N ALA A 138 -7.77 14.65 25.16
CA ALA A 138 -6.51 15.29 24.81
C ALA A 138 -5.77 14.60 23.65
N LEU A 139 -6.26 13.45 23.18
CA LEU A 139 -5.57 12.57 22.24
C LEU A 139 -5.24 13.22 20.88
N GLU A 140 -6.17 13.95 20.27
CA GLU A 140 -5.94 14.58 18.97
C GLU A 140 -4.90 15.71 19.06
N ALA A 141 -5.01 16.57 20.08
CA ALA A 141 -4.02 17.60 20.36
C ALA A 141 -2.63 17.01 20.63
N PHE A 142 -2.57 15.89 21.35
CA PHE A 142 -1.34 15.16 21.57
C PHE A 142 -0.72 14.65 20.26
N TYR A 143 -1.50 14.07 19.34
CA TYR A 143 -0.96 13.65 18.04
C TYR A 143 -0.41 14.83 17.23
N LEU A 144 -1.10 15.98 17.23
CA LEU A 144 -0.57 17.20 16.61
C LEU A 144 0.79 17.58 17.19
N ASP A 145 0.94 17.56 18.51
CA ASP A 145 2.20 17.87 19.18
C ASP A 145 3.29 16.82 18.85
N ILE A 146 2.97 15.53 18.90
CA ILE A 146 3.93 14.43 18.62
C ILE A 146 4.48 14.50 17.21
N PHE A 147 3.62 14.67 16.21
CA PHE A 147 4.05 14.77 14.82
C PHE A 147 4.67 16.14 14.50
N ALA A 148 4.56 17.14 15.37
CA ALA A 148 5.32 18.39 15.25
C ALA A 148 6.77 18.29 15.80
N ILE A 149 7.13 17.23 16.53
CA ILE A 149 8.48 17.07 17.09
C ILE A 149 9.49 16.83 15.97
N HIS A 150 10.55 17.65 15.94
CA HIS A 150 11.64 17.55 14.97
C HIS A 150 12.98 17.98 15.59
N ILE A 151 13.93 17.05 15.66
CA ILE A 151 15.24 17.20 16.31
C ILE A 151 16.35 17.21 15.25
N ARG A 152 16.57 18.37 14.62
CA ARG A 152 17.54 18.53 13.50
C ARG A 152 18.99 18.26 13.87
N GLU A 153 19.38 18.57 15.11
CA GLU A 153 20.79 18.66 15.49
C GLU A 153 21.45 17.30 15.78
N ASN A 154 20.67 16.22 15.87
CA ASN A 154 21.18 14.89 16.21
C ASN A 154 20.42 13.79 15.47
N SER A 155 21.05 13.20 14.45
CA SER A 155 20.44 12.15 13.61
C SER A 155 20.01 10.90 14.39
N CYS A 156 20.75 10.53 15.43
CA CYS A 156 20.40 9.42 16.30
C CYS A 156 19.20 9.73 17.21
N ALA A 157 19.10 10.95 17.72
CA ALA A 157 17.93 11.40 18.47
C ALA A 157 16.69 11.48 17.57
N GLN A 158 16.86 11.93 16.32
CA GLN A 158 15.78 11.95 15.33
C GLN A 158 15.31 10.53 14.98
N GLN A 159 16.24 9.59 14.80
CA GLN A 159 15.93 8.16 14.67
C GLN A 159 15.14 7.64 15.89
N GLY A 160 15.57 7.99 17.10
CA GLY A 160 14.86 7.63 18.33
C GLY A 160 13.45 8.20 18.40
N CYS A 161 13.27 9.46 17.98
CA CYS A 161 11.97 10.12 17.90
C CYS A 161 11.03 9.40 16.92
N ILE A 162 11.50 9.03 15.74
CA ILE A 162 10.69 8.36 14.73
C ILE A 162 10.33 6.92 15.15
N ARG A 163 11.25 6.21 15.81
CA ARG A 163 10.93 4.92 16.45
C ARG A 163 9.89 5.08 17.58
N PHE A 164 9.96 6.16 18.34
CA PHE A 164 8.95 6.43 19.37
C PHE A 164 7.56 6.71 18.76
N ILE A 165 7.52 7.45 17.64
CA ILE A 165 6.29 7.66 16.86
C ILE A 165 5.75 6.32 16.34
N GLU A 166 6.60 5.42 15.83
CA GLU A 166 6.19 4.07 15.42
C GLU A 166 5.50 3.30 16.56
N ALA A 167 6.04 3.37 17.78
CA ALA A 167 5.43 2.76 18.95
C ALA A 167 4.05 3.36 19.23
N ILE A 168 3.91 4.68 19.16
CA ILE A 168 2.62 5.34 19.34
C ILE A 168 1.61 4.90 18.28
N VAL A 169 1.98 4.91 17.00
CA VAL A 169 1.08 4.56 15.88
C VAL A 169 0.57 3.12 16.03
N LYS A 170 1.46 2.18 16.37
CA LYS A 170 1.10 0.76 16.54
C LYS A 170 0.02 0.52 17.60
N HIS A 171 -0.06 1.37 18.61
CA HIS A 171 -0.99 1.26 19.73
C HIS A 171 -2.19 2.23 19.61
N SER A 172 -2.28 2.99 18.52
CA SER A 172 -3.31 4.02 18.32
C SER A 172 -4.49 3.51 17.50
N ASN A 173 -5.66 4.16 17.65
CA ASN A 173 -6.73 4.03 16.67
C ASN A 173 -6.37 4.89 15.44
N CYS A 174 -6.12 4.25 14.29
CA CYS A 174 -5.52 4.91 13.14
C CYS A 174 -6.42 5.94 12.45
N GLU A 175 -7.74 5.93 12.68
CA GLU A 175 -8.64 6.96 12.11
C GLU A 175 -8.23 8.38 12.51
N LEU A 176 -7.77 8.58 13.75
CA LEU A 176 -7.28 9.88 14.23
C LEU A 176 -5.90 10.25 13.67
N LEU A 177 -5.17 9.27 13.16
CA LEU A 177 -3.83 9.43 12.59
C LEU A 177 -3.84 9.58 11.07
N CYS A 178 -4.92 9.21 10.39
CA CYS A 178 -5.11 9.42 8.96
C CYS A 178 -5.42 10.91 8.68
N LYS A 179 -4.41 11.77 8.85
CA LYS A 179 -4.50 13.22 8.68
C LYS A 179 -3.32 13.75 7.86
N GLU A 180 -3.54 14.87 7.17
CA GLU A 180 -2.56 15.55 6.33
C GLU A 180 -1.22 15.79 7.03
N TYR A 181 -1.26 16.36 8.25
CA TYR A 181 -0.05 16.72 9.00
C TYR A 181 0.83 15.51 9.36
N VAL A 182 0.24 14.32 9.52
CA VAL A 182 0.97 13.07 9.79
C VAL A 182 1.78 12.67 8.55
N VAL A 183 1.13 12.69 7.38
CA VAL A 183 1.77 12.33 6.11
C VAL A 183 2.83 13.35 5.73
N ASP A 184 2.55 14.65 5.88
CA ASP A 184 3.52 15.73 5.62
C ASP A 184 4.77 15.59 6.50
N ARG A 185 4.58 15.22 7.77
CA ARG A 185 5.70 14.99 8.68
C ARG A 185 6.55 13.80 8.25
N LEU A 186 5.92 12.67 7.93
CA LEU A 186 6.60 11.44 7.51
C LEU A 186 7.33 11.62 6.17
N LEU A 187 6.75 12.40 5.25
CA LEU A 187 7.40 12.79 4.00
C LEU A 187 8.66 13.63 4.23
N LEU A 188 8.59 14.63 5.13
CA LEU A 188 9.75 15.43 5.49
C LEU A 188 10.89 14.56 6.05
N GLU A 189 10.55 13.63 6.95
CA GLU A 189 11.53 12.73 7.58
C GLU A 189 12.12 11.73 6.58
N LEU A 190 11.30 11.20 5.68
CA LEU A 190 11.76 10.33 4.61
C LEU A 190 12.73 11.08 3.69
N LYS A 191 12.41 12.32 3.33
CA LYS A 191 13.26 13.17 2.49
C LYS A 191 14.63 13.41 3.11
N GLU A 192 14.65 13.86 4.36
CA GLU A 192 15.91 14.08 5.07
C GLU A 192 16.71 12.78 5.25
N ALA A 193 16.04 11.64 5.48
CA ALA A 193 16.69 10.32 5.56
C ALA A 193 17.38 9.90 4.25
N ILE A 194 16.80 10.26 3.12
CA ILE A 194 17.37 9.98 1.79
C ILE A 194 18.59 10.90 1.56
N GLU A 195 18.45 12.20 1.81
CA GLU A 195 19.51 13.20 1.63
C GLU A 195 20.76 12.89 2.50
N ASP A 196 20.57 12.48 3.76
CA ASP A 196 21.64 12.07 4.67
C ASP A 196 22.38 10.81 4.16
N GLY A 197 21.65 9.90 3.50
CA GLY A 197 22.19 8.66 2.93
C GLY A 197 23.04 8.88 1.67
N VAL A 198 22.64 9.84 0.81
CA VAL A 198 23.36 10.19 -0.42
C VAL A 198 24.67 10.93 -0.10
N SER A 199 24.63 11.83 0.88
CA SER A 199 25.80 12.64 1.27
C SER A 199 26.97 11.79 1.81
N THR A 200 26.66 10.66 2.46
CA THR A 200 27.67 9.76 3.06
C THR A 200 28.28 8.77 2.08
N SER A 201 27.62 8.49 0.96
CA SER A 201 28.10 7.53 -0.06
C SER A 201 29.00 8.18 -1.12
N SER A 202 28.90 9.50 -1.32
CA SER A 202 29.78 10.27 -2.22
C SER A 202 31.21 10.49 -1.68
N SER A 203 31.47 10.25 -0.39
CA SER A 203 32.79 10.48 0.22
C SER A 203 33.74 9.27 0.17
N PHE A 204 33.36 8.16 -0.47
CA PHE A 204 34.17 6.92 -0.51
C PHE A 204 34.78 6.57 -1.88
N GLN A 205 34.68 7.45 -2.88
CA GLN A 205 35.39 7.30 -4.16
C GLN A 205 36.12 8.58 -4.57
N SER A 206 37.16 8.94 -3.82
CA SER A 206 38.26 9.75 -4.34
C SER A 206 39.50 9.56 -3.46
N GLY A 207 40.58 9.08 -4.07
CA GLY A 207 41.93 9.22 -3.52
C GLY A 207 42.52 8.01 -2.80
N VAL A 208 42.91 7.00 -3.59
CA VAL A 208 44.23 6.39 -3.36
C VAL A 208 45.26 7.47 -3.73
N GLU A 209 45.56 8.37 -2.80
CA GLU A 209 46.77 9.16 -2.83
C GLU A 209 47.46 9.02 -1.48
N THR A 210 48.56 8.27 -1.54
CA THR A 210 49.68 8.24 -0.60
C THR A 210 49.75 9.45 0.34
N GLN A 211 49.67 9.15 1.64
CA GLN A 211 50.17 10.02 2.70
C GLN A 211 51.60 10.48 2.36
N VAL A 212 51.72 11.72 1.88
CA VAL A 212 52.96 12.48 1.97
C VAL A 212 52.69 13.59 2.97
N GLU A 213 53.28 13.43 4.16
CA GLU A 213 53.41 14.47 5.16
C GLU A 213 53.90 15.78 4.52
N ARG A 214 52.98 16.73 4.28
CA ARG A 214 53.37 18.14 4.15
C ARG A 214 53.30 18.78 5.52
N ARG A 215 54.41 18.63 6.27
CA ARG A 215 54.73 19.51 7.39
C ARG A 215 54.74 20.95 6.87
N ALA A 216 53.71 21.71 7.21
CA ALA A 216 53.79 23.16 7.14
C ALA A 216 54.85 23.60 8.15
N CYS A 217 55.95 24.18 7.65
CA CYS A 217 56.97 24.80 8.47
C CYS A 217 56.34 25.95 9.28
N LEU A 218 56.20 25.75 10.58
CA LEU A 218 55.88 26.82 11.52
C LEU A 218 57.05 27.81 11.55
N HIS A 219 56.74 29.08 11.29
CA HIS A 219 57.68 30.18 11.27
C HIS A 219 58.19 30.46 12.70
N TRP A 220 59.51 30.59 12.85
CA TRP A 220 60.28 30.79 14.10
C TRP A 220 59.86 31.96 15.01
N SER A 221 58.88 32.77 14.62
CA SER A 221 58.38 33.92 15.40
C SER A 221 57.09 33.65 16.19
N GLU A 222 56.46 32.48 16.07
CA GLU A 222 55.27 32.17 16.86
C GLU A 222 55.67 31.64 18.25
N ARG A 223 55.64 32.56 19.23
CA ARG A 223 55.88 32.24 20.64
C ARG A 223 54.75 31.36 21.19
N PRO A 224 55.04 30.31 21.96
CA PRO A 224 54.02 29.47 22.57
C PRO A 224 53.30 30.24 23.68
N SER A 225 52.11 30.74 23.38
CA SER A 225 51.16 31.23 24.37
C SER A 225 50.60 30.02 25.14
N LYS A 226 51.27 29.67 26.25
CA LYS A 226 50.64 28.88 27.32
C LYS A 226 49.43 29.65 27.84
N LYS A 227 48.21 29.23 27.50
CA LYS A 227 47.01 29.54 28.31
C LYS A 227 45.86 28.56 28.04
N ARG A 228 45.52 27.86 29.12
CA ARG A 228 44.30 27.07 29.40
C ARG A 228 44.02 25.87 28.50
N LYS A 229 44.31 24.68 29.06
CA LYS A 229 43.46 23.50 28.86
C LYS A 229 42.04 23.87 29.30
N SER A 230 41.17 24.23 28.36
CA SER A 230 39.74 23.98 28.55
C SER A 230 39.56 22.49 28.36
N ASN A 231 39.24 21.78 29.45
CA ASN A 231 38.56 20.51 29.32
C ASN A 231 37.21 20.83 28.70
N THR A 232 37.03 20.46 27.43
CA THR A 232 35.70 20.28 26.83
C THR A 232 35.38 18.81 26.97
N PRO A 233 34.51 18.39 27.91
CA PRO A 233 33.97 17.05 27.95
C PRO A 233 32.57 17.08 27.32
N GLU A 234 32.45 17.34 26.02
CA GLU A 234 31.11 17.44 25.40
C GLU A 234 30.77 16.32 24.41
N SER A 235 31.74 15.55 23.89
CA SER A 235 31.41 14.49 22.92
C SER A 235 31.14 13.10 23.53
N LYS A 236 31.42 12.86 24.82
CA LYS A 236 31.18 11.54 25.45
C LYS A 236 29.82 11.42 26.13
N SER A 237 29.19 12.55 26.47
CA SER A 237 27.90 12.58 27.17
C SER A 237 26.73 12.28 26.22
N SER A 238 26.75 12.86 25.01
CA SER A 238 25.70 12.67 24.00
C SER A 238 25.61 11.21 23.54
N ASP A 239 26.74 10.55 23.33
CA ASP A 239 26.77 9.18 22.79
C ASP A 239 26.24 8.17 23.81
N LEU A 240 26.51 8.39 25.11
CA LEU A 240 25.94 7.61 26.20
C LEU A 240 24.43 7.83 26.35
N GLU A 241 23.94 9.05 26.13
CA GLU A 241 22.51 9.35 26.16
C GLU A 241 21.76 8.73 24.97
N VAL A 242 22.37 8.70 23.78
CA VAL A 242 21.84 8.06 22.57
C VAL A 242 21.79 6.53 22.71
N ALA A 243 22.81 5.92 23.33
CA ALA A 243 22.80 4.49 23.62
C ALA A 243 21.69 4.14 24.61
N ALA A 244 21.53 4.93 25.69
CA ALA A 244 20.46 4.75 26.66
C ALA A 244 19.06 4.96 26.06
N LEU A 245 18.91 5.89 25.12
CA LEU A 245 17.66 6.08 24.36
C LEU A 245 17.28 4.83 23.57
N SER A 246 18.25 4.22 22.88
CA SER A 246 18.02 3.01 22.09
C SER A 246 17.60 1.83 22.98
N GLU A 247 18.26 1.68 24.14
CA GLU A 247 17.95 0.63 25.12
C GLU A 247 16.52 0.74 25.68
N ILE A 248 16.05 1.95 25.98
CA ILE A 248 14.68 2.16 26.48
C ILE A 248 13.67 1.95 25.34
N LEU A 249 13.98 2.39 24.12
CA LEU A 249 13.11 2.15 22.95
C LEU A 249 12.97 0.67 22.62
N ASP A 250 14.00 -0.14 22.86
CA ASP A 250 13.95 -1.59 22.67
C ASP A 250 13.04 -2.29 23.70
N GLN A 251 12.63 -1.60 24.77
CA GLN A 251 11.57 -2.06 25.68
C GLN A 251 10.16 -1.78 25.12
N LEU A 252 10.02 -0.74 24.28
CA LEU A 252 8.74 -0.34 23.67
C LEU A 252 8.49 -1.02 22.32
N LEU A 253 9.55 -1.32 21.57
CA LEU A 253 9.51 -1.97 20.27
C LEU A 253 10.58 -3.06 20.20
N PRO A 254 10.39 -4.12 19.39
CA PRO A 254 11.45 -5.10 19.16
C PRO A 254 12.75 -4.41 18.70
N PRO A 255 13.92 -4.86 19.19
CA PRO A 255 15.20 -4.31 18.76
C PRO A 255 15.38 -4.61 17.27
N ALA A 256 15.32 -3.57 16.45
CA ALA A 256 15.53 -3.68 15.01
C ALA A 256 16.47 -2.56 14.55
N PRO A 257 17.60 -2.88 13.90
CA PRO A 257 18.43 -1.89 13.23
C PRO A 257 17.70 -1.41 11.97
N SER A 258 16.66 -0.58 12.16
CA SER A 258 15.89 0.00 11.07
C SER A 258 16.33 1.44 10.84
N THR A 259 16.60 1.79 9.58
CA THR A 259 16.92 3.16 9.18
C THR A 259 15.70 4.06 9.37
N ARG A 260 15.90 5.39 9.46
CA ARG A 260 14.78 6.36 9.55
C ARG A 260 13.77 6.17 8.43
N SER A 261 14.27 5.98 7.20
CA SER A 261 13.44 5.71 6.02
C SER A 261 12.59 4.46 6.19
N SER A 262 13.19 3.35 6.64
CA SER A 262 12.49 2.08 6.90
C SER A 262 11.37 2.25 7.94
N VAL A 263 11.64 2.97 9.03
CA VAL A 263 10.61 3.26 10.04
C VAL A 263 9.48 4.12 9.46
N CYS A 264 9.80 5.16 8.69
CA CYS A 264 8.80 6.03 8.06
C CYS A 264 7.89 5.23 7.11
N LEU A 265 8.47 4.37 6.27
CA LEU A 265 7.73 3.50 5.34
C LEU A 265 6.80 2.53 6.09
N ARG A 266 7.26 1.93 7.21
CA ARG A 266 6.42 1.05 8.04
C ARG A 266 5.26 1.80 8.71
N ILE A 267 5.50 3.02 9.20
CA ILE A 267 4.43 3.86 9.75
C ILE A 267 3.40 4.15 8.66
N LEU A 268 3.83 4.60 7.48
CA LEU A 268 2.92 4.89 6.35
C LEU A 268 2.13 3.65 5.92
N LEU A 269 2.77 2.48 5.82
CA LEU A 269 2.09 1.20 5.57
C LEU A 269 1.03 0.89 6.62
N SER A 270 1.35 1.08 7.89
CA SER A 270 0.41 0.82 9.00
C SER A 270 -0.81 1.73 8.92
N LEU A 271 -0.61 3.00 8.55
CA LEU A 271 -1.70 3.95 8.34
C LEU A 271 -2.60 3.53 7.17
N ILE A 272 -2.03 3.16 6.02
CA ILE A 272 -2.81 2.71 4.85
C ILE A 272 -3.59 1.42 5.17
N PHE A 273 -2.94 0.42 5.78
CA PHE A 273 -3.63 -0.83 6.10
C PHE A 273 -4.75 -0.63 7.10
N SER A 274 -4.56 0.20 8.12
CA SER A 274 -5.63 0.47 9.06
C SER A 274 -6.77 1.26 8.43
N GLN A 275 -6.48 2.24 7.56
CA GLN A 275 -7.51 2.94 6.79
C GLN A 275 -8.34 1.96 5.95
N ASN A 276 -7.70 1.01 5.27
CA ASN A 276 -8.38 0.01 4.44
C ASN A 276 -9.21 -0.99 5.26
N GLN A 277 -8.80 -1.32 6.49
CA GLN A 277 -9.58 -2.18 7.39
C GLN A 277 -10.87 -1.51 7.88
N HIS A 278 -10.86 -0.19 8.09
CA HIS A 278 -12.04 0.54 8.54
C HIS A 278 -12.96 0.97 7.40
N ALA A 279 -12.47 1.03 6.17
CA ALA A 279 -13.27 1.33 4.98
C ALA A 279 -14.36 0.28 4.68
N THR A 280 -14.22 -0.95 5.20
CA THR A 280 -15.23 -2.02 5.05
C THR A 280 -16.37 -1.94 6.06
N ASP A 281 -16.25 -1.09 7.09
CA ASP A 281 -17.31 -0.86 8.07
C ASP A 281 -18.22 0.27 7.53
N ASP A 282 -19.35 -0.12 6.93
CA ASP A 282 -20.42 0.69 6.31
C ASP A 282 -20.97 1.86 7.17
N THR A 283 -20.47 2.06 8.38
CA THR A 283 -20.85 3.13 9.31
C THR A 283 -19.95 4.36 9.27
N SER A 284 -18.80 4.33 8.59
CA SER A 284 -17.94 5.51 8.47
C SER A 284 -18.32 6.35 7.24
N VAL A 285 -19.13 7.39 7.49
CA VAL A 285 -19.36 8.47 6.53
C VAL A 285 -18.02 9.12 6.21
N GLY A 286 -17.51 8.89 4.99
CA GLY A 286 -16.64 9.76 4.22
C GLY A 286 -15.50 10.45 4.98
N SER A 287 -14.41 9.74 5.22
CA SER A 287 -13.11 10.40 5.28
C SER A 287 -12.73 10.78 3.85
N ASP A 288 -12.94 12.05 3.45
CA ASP A 288 -12.45 12.61 2.17
C ASP A 288 -10.91 12.47 2.00
N PHE A 289 -10.21 12.15 3.09
CA PHE A 289 -8.77 11.97 3.12
C PHE A 289 -8.37 10.51 2.89
N CYS A 290 -7.57 10.26 1.84
CA CYS A 290 -6.89 8.99 1.57
C CYS A 290 -5.38 9.17 1.75
N VAL A 291 -4.77 8.36 2.62
CA VAL A 291 -3.32 8.46 2.92
C VAL A 291 -2.49 8.27 1.65
N SER A 292 -2.81 7.26 0.84
CA SER A 292 -2.08 6.95 -0.40
C SER A 292 -2.19 8.10 -1.41
N SER A 293 -3.40 8.63 -1.63
CA SER A 293 -3.64 9.71 -2.58
C SER A 293 -2.97 11.01 -2.13
N TYR A 294 -3.05 11.35 -0.84
CA TYR A 294 -2.38 12.54 -0.32
C TYR A 294 -0.86 12.42 -0.40
N PHE A 295 -0.29 11.27 0.00
CA PHE A 295 1.16 11.01 -0.12
C PHE A 295 1.66 11.22 -1.55
N SER A 296 0.96 10.64 -2.54
CA SER A 296 1.31 10.81 -3.95
C SER A 296 1.18 12.27 -4.41
N SER A 297 0.11 12.98 -4.03
CA SER A 297 -0.12 14.38 -4.38
C SER A 297 0.94 15.35 -3.83
N LYS A 298 1.67 14.94 -2.78
CA LYS A 298 2.77 15.71 -2.19
C LYS A 298 4.15 15.36 -2.77
N GLY A 299 4.18 14.70 -3.93
CA GLY A 299 5.42 14.28 -4.59
C GLY A 299 6.09 13.09 -3.91
N GLY A 300 5.35 12.32 -3.10
CA GLY A 300 5.89 11.16 -2.39
C GLY A 300 6.45 10.11 -3.34
N LEU A 301 5.81 9.84 -4.48
CA LEU A 301 6.33 8.89 -5.46
C LEU A 301 7.61 9.37 -6.15
N CYS A 302 7.74 10.66 -6.46
CA CYS A 302 9.00 11.23 -6.94
C CYS A 302 10.13 10.95 -5.95
N LEU A 303 9.87 11.19 -4.65
CA LEU A 303 10.83 10.93 -3.58
C LEU A 303 11.19 9.43 -3.46
N LEU A 304 10.23 8.52 -3.61
CA LEU A 304 10.50 7.07 -3.62
C LEU A 304 11.32 6.65 -4.84
N GLY A 305 11.09 7.26 -6.00
CA GLY A 305 11.89 7.05 -7.21
C GLY A 305 13.34 7.48 -7.03
N GLU A 306 13.57 8.66 -6.42
CA GLU A 306 14.92 9.10 -6.02
C GLU A 306 15.55 8.13 -5.03
N TYR A 307 14.79 7.67 -4.03
CA TYR A 307 15.31 6.72 -3.05
C TYR A 307 15.73 5.39 -3.67
N LEU A 308 14.92 4.89 -4.59
CA LEU A 308 15.19 3.68 -5.36
C LEU A 308 16.47 3.84 -6.19
N GLN A 309 16.56 4.94 -6.95
CA GLN A 309 17.71 5.27 -7.81
C GLN A 309 19.02 5.42 -7.03
N HIS A 310 18.96 5.93 -5.80
CA HIS A 310 20.12 6.13 -4.93
C HIS A 310 20.51 4.89 -4.10
N GLY A 311 19.89 3.73 -4.34
CA GLY A 311 20.21 2.49 -3.65
C GLY A 311 19.60 2.44 -2.25
N ALA A 312 18.29 2.19 -2.19
CA ALA A 312 17.56 2.11 -0.94
C ALA A 312 18.17 1.10 0.05
N LYS A 313 18.50 1.56 1.26
CA LYS A 313 19.06 0.71 2.34
C LYS A 313 18.11 -0.40 2.80
N ASP A 314 16.80 -0.18 2.65
CA ASP A 314 15.74 -1.15 2.91
C ASP A 314 14.88 -1.27 1.64
N LEU A 315 15.42 -1.95 0.63
CA LEU A 315 14.76 -2.10 -0.66
C LEU A 315 13.47 -2.90 -0.55
N ILE A 316 13.43 -3.97 0.24
CA ILE A 316 12.22 -4.78 0.44
C ILE A 316 11.10 -3.96 1.11
N GLY A 317 11.41 -3.18 2.15
CA GLY A 317 10.43 -2.29 2.78
C GLY A 317 9.91 -1.22 1.81
N LEU A 318 10.77 -0.68 0.95
CA LEU A 318 10.39 0.25 -0.11
C LEU A 318 9.47 -0.40 -1.16
N LEU A 319 9.82 -1.59 -1.65
CA LEU A 319 9.03 -2.32 -2.64
C LEU A 319 7.67 -2.71 -2.07
N ALA A 320 7.59 -3.16 -0.82
CA ALA A 320 6.33 -3.46 -0.15
C ALA A 320 5.41 -2.22 -0.07
N PHE A 321 5.98 -1.04 0.22
CA PHE A 321 5.22 0.21 0.23
C PHE A 321 4.75 0.61 -1.18
N LEU A 322 5.61 0.48 -2.18
CA LEU A 322 5.24 0.71 -3.58
C LEU A 322 4.14 -0.25 -4.06
N GLU A 323 4.20 -1.53 -3.69
CA GLU A 323 3.17 -2.52 -4.01
C GLU A 323 1.80 -2.08 -3.47
N VAL A 324 1.75 -1.66 -2.21
CA VAL A 324 0.51 -1.19 -1.57
C VAL A 324 -0.01 0.11 -2.19
N ILE A 325 0.86 1.10 -2.43
CA ILE A 325 0.41 2.34 -3.06
C ILE A 325 -0.10 2.05 -4.47
N THR A 326 0.66 1.33 -5.29
CA THR A 326 0.30 1.03 -6.68
C THR A 326 -0.93 0.15 -6.83
N ALA A 327 -1.36 -0.55 -5.77
CA ALA A 327 -2.63 -1.29 -5.79
C ALA A 327 -3.89 -0.41 -5.71
N SER A 328 -3.78 0.87 -5.32
CA SER A 328 -4.95 1.78 -5.28
C SER A 328 -5.48 2.12 -6.69
N SER A 329 -6.74 2.52 -6.87
CA SER A 329 -7.35 2.64 -8.21
C SER A 329 -7.18 4.03 -8.87
N SER A 330 -6.54 5.00 -8.22
CA SER A 330 -6.52 6.41 -8.63
C SER A 330 -5.15 6.89 -9.16
N HIS A 331 -4.46 6.08 -9.98
CA HIS A 331 -3.07 6.33 -10.39
C HIS A 331 -2.84 7.22 -11.60
N SER A 332 -3.89 7.53 -12.37
CA SER A 332 -3.74 8.15 -13.71
C SER A 332 -3.10 9.55 -13.71
N GLU A 333 -2.86 10.15 -12.54
CA GLU A 333 -2.33 11.51 -12.38
C GLU A 333 -1.11 11.58 -11.45
N TYR A 334 -0.56 10.47 -10.95
CA TYR A 334 0.52 10.56 -9.98
C TYR A 334 1.89 10.85 -10.64
N GLU A 335 2.40 12.05 -10.33
CA GLU A 335 3.78 12.44 -10.64
C GLU A 335 4.79 11.45 -10.01
N GLY A 336 5.80 11.04 -10.78
CA GLY A 336 6.87 10.14 -10.34
C GLY A 336 6.65 8.66 -10.67
N LEU A 337 5.41 8.23 -10.96
CA LEU A 337 5.12 6.85 -11.36
C LEU A 337 5.88 6.41 -12.64
N PRO A 338 6.01 7.25 -13.69
CA PRO A 338 6.83 6.90 -14.86
C PRO A 338 8.29 6.64 -14.56
N HIS A 339 8.88 7.45 -13.68
CA HIS A 339 10.26 7.28 -13.26
C HIS A 339 10.47 5.97 -12.50
N ILE A 340 9.56 5.64 -11.57
CA ILE A 340 9.60 4.35 -10.84
C ILE A 340 9.44 3.18 -11.81
N ALA A 341 8.45 3.23 -12.71
CA ALA A 341 8.20 2.16 -13.67
C ALA A 341 9.42 1.92 -14.57
N GLU A 342 10.09 3.00 -15.02
CA GLU A 342 11.32 2.93 -15.79
C GLU A 342 12.46 2.28 -15.00
N LEU A 343 12.72 2.74 -13.76
CA LEU A 343 13.76 2.17 -12.90
C LEU A 343 13.55 0.68 -12.64
N LEU A 344 12.32 0.28 -12.34
CA LEU A 344 11.97 -1.12 -12.06
C LEU A 344 12.07 -2.00 -13.31
N SER A 345 11.67 -1.48 -14.48
CA SER A 345 11.80 -2.21 -15.76
C SER A 345 13.27 -2.41 -16.13
N GLN A 346 14.11 -1.38 -15.95
CA GLN A 346 15.57 -1.46 -16.16
C GLN A 346 16.22 -2.48 -15.22
N ALA A 347 15.75 -2.54 -13.97
CA ALA A 347 16.27 -3.43 -12.95
C ALA A 347 15.95 -4.91 -13.25
N LEU A 348 14.72 -5.22 -13.70
CA LEU A 348 14.34 -6.58 -14.10
C LEU A 348 15.07 -7.08 -15.35
N THR A 349 15.33 -6.17 -16.28
CA THR A 349 15.91 -6.50 -17.59
C THR A 349 17.45 -6.47 -17.58
N GLU A 350 18.06 -6.22 -16.41
CA GLU A 350 19.51 -6.13 -16.21
C GLU A 350 20.23 -5.23 -17.25
N THR A 351 19.57 -4.14 -17.67
CA THR A 351 20.17 -3.22 -18.65
C THR A 351 21.47 -2.61 -18.11
N GLU A 352 22.47 -2.39 -18.98
CA GLU A 352 23.80 -1.88 -18.60
C GLU A 352 23.75 -0.55 -17.81
N ASN A 353 22.67 0.21 -17.96
CA ASN A 353 22.43 1.49 -17.29
C ASN A 353 21.59 1.39 -16.01
N SER A 354 21.25 0.18 -15.54
CA SER A 354 20.41 0.03 -14.35
C SER A 354 21.12 0.56 -13.10
N SER A 355 20.52 1.57 -12.49
CA SER A 355 20.95 2.11 -11.19
C SER A 355 20.52 1.24 -10.01
N VAL A 356 19.52 0.37 -10.24
CA VAL A 356 18.94 -0.52 -9.22
C VAL A 356 19.42 -1.94 -9.47
N LYS A 357 19.92 -2.59 -8.42
CA LYS A 357 20.31 -4.00 -8.47
C LYS A 357 19.35 -4.82 -7.62
N LEU A 358 18.74 -5.83 -8.24
CA LEU A 358 17.83 -6.77 -7.59
C LEU A 358 18.58 -8.04 -7.20
N GLY A 359 18.31 -8.58 -6.02
CA GLY A 359 18.60 -9.99 -5.70
C GLY A 359 17.35 -10.83 -5.94
N ASP A 360 17.44 -12.15 -5.76
CA ASP A 360 16.35 -13.08 -6.07
C ASP A 360 15.04 -12.77 -5.32
N ALA A 361 15.14 -12.26 -4.09
CA ALA A 361 13.99 -11.96 -3.23
C ALA A 361 13.16 -10.75 -3.70
N GLU A 362 13.76 -9.87 -4.50
CA GLU A 362 13.12 -8.64 -4.97
C GLU A 362 12.32 -8.81 -6.27
N TRP A 363 12.51 -9.91 -7.02
CA TRP A 363 11.92 -10.08 -8.36
C TRP A 363 10.40 -10.08 -8.33
N VAL A 364 9.81 -10.85 -7.42
CA VAL A 364 8.35 -10.96 -7.30
C VAL A 364 7.72 -9.63 -6.90
N PRO A 365 8.17 -8.91 -5.85
CA PRO A 365 7.65 -7.58 -5.54
C PRO A 365 7.74 -6.60 -6.72
N VAL A 366 8.84 -6.60 -7.46
CA VAL A 366 8.97 -5.70 -8.63
C VAL A 366 7.95 -6.04 -9.72
N LEU A 367 7.77 -7.32 -10.03
CA LEU A 367 6.76 -7.77 -10.99
C LEU A 367 5.33 -7.44 -10.54
N ARG A 368 5.03 -7.51 -9.23
CA ARG A 368 3.74 -7.09 -8.65
C ARG A 368 3.49 -5.61 -8.86
N ILE A 369 4.48 -4.77 -8.56
CA ILE A 369 4.39 -3.32 -8.76
C ILE A 369 4.16 -3.00 -10.24
N LEU A 370 4.93 -3.59 -11.16
CA LEU A 370 4.73 -3.38 -12.60
C LEU A 370 3.38 -3.91 -13.10
N THR A 371 2.89 -5.02 -12.54
CA THR A 371 1.55 -5.53 -12.84
C THR A 371 0.47 -4.53 -12.42
N ASN A 372 0.59 -3.95 -11.21
CA ASN A 372 -0.32 -2.92 -10.73
C ASN A 372 -0.28 -1.68 -11.63
N ILE A 373 0.92 -1.18 -11.97
CA ILE A 373 1.09 0.00 -12.83
C ILE A 373 0.48 -0.25 -14.22
N THR A 374 0.79 -1.39 -14.84
CA THR A 374 0.27 -1.74 -16.17
C THR A 374 -1.23 -2.06 -16.14
N SER A 375 -1.81 -2.46 -15.01
CA SER A 375 -3.27 -2.67 -14.95
C SER A 375 -4.05 -1.38 -15.17
N VAL A 376 -3.46 -0.22 -14.85
CA VAL A 376 -4.07 1.10 -14.99
C VAL A 376 -3.52 1.86 -16.20
N GLN A 377 -2.19 1.90 -16.37
CA GLN A 377 -1.54 2.78 -17.36
C GLN A 377 -0.29 2.15 -18.01
N PRO A 378 -0.43 1.20 -18.96
CA PRO A 378 0.69 0.57 -19.67
C PRO A 378 1.61 1.50 -20.47
N ASP A 379 1.14 2.67 -20.86
CA ASP A 379 1.87 3.67 -21.66
C ASP A 379 2.85 4.51 -20.84
N VAL A 380 2.80 4.39 -19.51
CA VAL A 380 3.79 4.99 -18.60
C VAL A 380 5.18 4.39 -18.79
N ILE A 381 5.26 3.13 -19.23
CA ILE A 381 6.54 2.48 -19.57
C ILE A 381 6.92 2.88 -20.99
N SER A 382 8.11 3.47 -21.14
CA SER A 382 8.61 3.91 -22.44
C SER A 382 8.66 2.76 -23.45
N THR A 383 8.50 3.05 -24.74
CA THR A 383 8.53 2.02 -25.79
C THR A 383 9.81 1.19 -25.75
N ALA A 384 10.97 1.82 -25.52
CA ALA A 384 12.24 1.10 -25.39
C ALA A 384 12.21 0.10 -24.22
N GLN A 385 11.70 0.51 -23.05
CA GLN A 385 11.60 -0.38 -21.90
C GLN A 385 10.58 -1.49 -22.08
N ARG A 386 9.46 -1.22 -22.77
CA ARG A 386 8.49 -2.27 -23.13
C ARG A 386 9.14 -3.35 -23.99
N LEU A 387 10.00 -2.99 -24.94
CA LEU A 387 10.74 -3.99 -25.74
C LEU A 387 11.69 -4.84 -24.89
N HIS A 388 12.41 -4.23 -23.95
CA HIS A 388 13.26 -4.98 -23.02
C HIS A 388 12.43 -5.93 -22.12
N LEU A 389 11.30 -5.47 -21.60
CA LEU A 389 10.36 -6.31 -20.85
C LEU A 389 9.81 -7.45 -21.70
N ALA A 390 9.50 -7.19 -22.97
CA ALA A 390 9.01 -8.22 -23.89
C ALA A 390 10.04 -9.35 -24.08
N ALA A 391 11.31 -9.00 -24.33
CA ALA A 391 12.39 -9.98 -24.43
C ALA A 391 12.60 -10.76 -23.11
N TYR A 392 12.55 -10.06 -21.97
CA TYR A 392 12.64 -10.70 -20.66
C TYR A 392 11.46 -11.66 -20.38
N PHE A 393 10.23 -11.24 -20.65
CA PHE A 393 9.04 -12.09 -20.49
C PHE A 393 9.06 -13.28 -21.45
N GLN A 394 9.53 -13.11 -22.68
CA GLN A 394 9.74 -14.22 -23.61
C GLN A 394 10.67 -15.27 -22.99
N CYS A 395 11.82 -14.84 -22.44
CA CYS A 395 12.72 -15.73 -21.71
C CYS A 395 12.00 -16.45 -20.56
N VAL A 396 11.32 -15.74 -19.67
CA VAL A 396 10.60 -16.37 -18.53
C VAL A 396 9.56 -17.39 -19.00
N LEU A 397 8.78 -17.06 -20.03
CA LEU A 397 7.67 -17.90 -20.48
C LEU A 397 8.12 -19.12 -21.30
N LEU A 398 9.31 -19.08 -21.91
CA LEU A 398 9.93 -20.24 -22.58
C LEU A 398 10.59 -21.21 -21.59
N HIS A 399 11.08 -20.73 -20.44
CA HIS A 399 11.82 -21.54 -19.49
C HIS A 399 10.90 -22.18 -18.44
N SER A 400 10.69 -23.49 -18.55
CA SER A 400 9.81 -24.26 -17.65
C SER A 400 10.28 -24.37 -16.19
N SER A 401 11.45 -23.83 -15.85
CA SER A 401 12.05 -23.88 -14.51
C SER A 401 11.78 -22.65 -13.65
N CYS A 402 11.15 -21.61 -14.20
CA CYS A 402 10.82 -20.41 -13.44
C CYS A 402 9.76 -20.68 -12.37
N GLU A 403 9.81 -19.92 -11.27
CA GLU A 403 8.82 -20.02 -10.20
C GLU A 403 7.42 -19.61 -10.69
N GLU A 404 6.39 -20.27 -10.18
CA GLU A 404 5.01 -20.05 -10.60
C GLU A 404 4.52 -18.61 -10.36
N GLU A 405 4.98 -17.97 -9.30
CA GLU A 405 4.68 -16.56 -9.03
C GLU A 405 5.27 -15.62 -10.09
N ILE A 406 6.53 -15.86 -10.47
CA ILE A 406 7.20 -15.08 -11.53
C ILE A 406 6.45 -15.24 -12.85
N ILE A 407 6.10 -16.47 -13.23
CA ILE A 407 5.33 -16.75 -14.44
C ILE A 407 3.97 -16.03 -14.39
N SER A 408 3.28 -16.09 -13.24
CA SER A 408 1.96 -15.46 -13.07
C SER A 408 2.02 -13.96 -13.28
N PHE A 409 2.96 -13.25 -12.62
CA PHE A 409 3.05 -11.80 -12.76
C PHE A 409 3.61 -11.36 -14.12
N CYS A 410 4.51 -12.14 -14.74
CA CYS A 410 4.91 -11.90 -16.13
C CYS A 410 3.72 -12.01 -17.08
N LEU A 411 2.87 -13.04 -16.94
CA LEU A 411 1.64 -13.17 -17.73
C LEU A 411 0.69 -12.01 -17.48
N CYS A 412 0.41 -11.64 -16.22
CA CYS A 412 -0.48 -10.53 -15.90
C CYS A 412 0.01 -9.20 -16.50
N CYS A 413 1.30 -8.90 -16.34
CA CYS A 413 1.90 -7.68 -16.89
C CYS A 413 1.86 -7.69 -18.44
N ALA A 414 2.20 -8.82 -19.08
CA ALA A 414 2.11 -8.95 -20.52
C ALA A 414 0.67 -8.80 -21.02
N ILE A 415 -0.31 -9.47 -20.39
CA ILE A 415 -1.73 -9.35 -20.71
C ILE A 415 -2.18 -7.89 -20.62
N ASN A 416 -1.79 -7.16 -19.57
CA ASN A 416 -2.16 -5.75 -19.40
C ASN A 416 -1.64 -4.88 -20.56
N ILE A 417 -0.38 -5.06 -20.97
CA ILE A 417 0.21 -4.30 -22.08
C ILE A 417 -0.44 -4.69 -23.41
N ILE A 418 -0.62 -5.99 -23.69
CA ILE A 418 -1.25 -6.47 -24.93
C ILE A 418 -2.71 -6.00 -25.01
N LYS A 419 -3.45 -6.10 -23.89
CA LYS A 419 -4.83 -5.58 -23.78
C LYS A 419 -4.88 -4.11 -24.17
N TRP A 420 -3.93 -3.32 -23.69
CA TRP A 420 -3.82 -1.90 -24.05
C TRP A 420 -3.48 -1.69 -25.52
N GLU A 421 -2.57 -2.48 -26.11
CA GLU A 421 -2.26 -2.42 -27.55
C GLU A 421 -3.49 -2.73 -28.41
N VAL A 422 -4.28 -3.74 -28.03
CA VAL A 422 -5.54 -4.11 -28.69
C VAL A 422 -6.59 -3.01 -28.54
N LYS A 423 -6.87 -2.57 -27.30
CA LYS A 423 -7.91 -1.58 -27.00
C LYS A 423 -7.66 -0.22 -27.67
N ASN A 424 -6.40 0.19 -27.78
CA ASN A 424 -6.01 1.47 -28.38
C ASN A 424 -5.59 1.34 -29.86
N ALA A 425 -5.75 0.15 -30.47
CA ALA A 425 -5.39 -0.13 -31.87
C ALA A 425 -3.97 0.36 -32.23
N ILE A 426 -2.99 0.09 -31.36
CA ILE A 426 -1.61 0.52 -31.52
C ILE A 426 -0.98 -0.14 -32.75
N LYS A 427 -0.42 0.65 -33.67
CA LYS A 427 0.21 0.17 -34.90
C LYS A 427 1.59 0.83 -35.12
N PRO A 428 2.69 0.07 -35.17
CA PRO A 428 2.77 -1.38 -34.88
C PRO A 428 2.63 -1.69 -33.37
N PRO A 429 2.05 -2.85 -32.97
CA PRO A 429 2.03 -3.30 -31.58
C PRO A 429 3.40 -3.84 -31.17
N SER A 430 4.35 -2.93 -30.93
CA SER A 430 5.77 -3.24 -30.77
C SER A 430 6.07 -4.18 -29.61
N PHE A 431 5.35 -4.09 -28.49
CA PHE A 431 5.57 -4.99 -27.35
C PHE A 431 5.19 -6.42 -27.72
N SER A 432 3.97 -6.60 -28.24
CA SER A 432 3.48 -7.92 -28.62
C SER A 432 4.36 -8.56 -29.69
N LEU A 433 4.79 -7.80 -30.70
CA LEU A 433 5.65 -8.29 -31.77
C LEU A 433 7.02 -8.76 -31.26
N GLU A 434 7.62 -8.01 -30.33
CA GLU A 434 8.89 -8.40 -29.71
C GLU A 434 8.72 -9.64 -28.84
N LEU A 435 7.66 -9.69 -28.02
CA LEU A 435 7.38 -10.79 -27.10
C LEU A 435 7.24 -12.12 -27.85
N VAL A 436 6.59 -12.11 -29.01
CA VAL A 436 6.31 -13.30 -29.83
C VAL A 436 7.23 -13.44 -31.03
N ASN A 437 8.40 -12.78 -31.01
CA ASN A 437 9.38 -12.83 -32.09
C ASN A 437 9.83 -14.28 -32.38
N GLU A 438 9.88 -15.13 -31.35
CA GLU A 438 10.11 -16.56 -31.51
C GLU A 438 8.80 -17.33 -31.62
N GLU A 439 8.60 -18.05 -32.74
CA GLU A 439 7.42 -18.90 -32.96
C GLU A 439 7.24 -19.97 -31.87
N GLU A 440 8.33 -20.33 -31.18
CA GLU A 440 8.33 -21.29 -30.08
C GLU A 440 7.47 -20.85 -28.90
N LEU A 441 7.35 -19.53 -28.64
CA LEU A 441 6.59 -19.03 -27.51
C LEU A 441 5.10 -19.37 -27.62
N TYR A 442 4.51 -19.31 -28.81
CA TYR A 442 3.11 -19.69 -29.01
C TYR A 442 2.87 -21.15 -28.60
N TYR A 443 3.76 -22.04 -29.03
CA TYR A 443 3.66 -23.46 -28.71
C TYR A 443 3.92 -23.72 -27.22
N ALA A 444 4.95 -23.09 -26.64
CA ALA A 444 5.26 -23.21 -25.21
C ALA A 444 4.08 -22.75 -24.35
N ALA A 445 3.48 -21.59 -24.65
CA ALA A 445 2.31 -21.07 -23.96
C ALA A 445 1.08 -22.00 -24.11
N ALA A 446 0.79 -22.48 -25.33
CA ALA A 446 -0.33 -23.40 -25.56
C ALA A 446 -0.12 -24.75 -24.85
N SER A 447 1.11 -25.27 -24.86
CA SER A 447 1.47 -26.52 -24.17
C SER A 447 1.38 -26.36 -22.65
N ALA A 448 1.86 -25.25 -22.10
CA ALA A 448 1.74 -24.94 -20.67
C ALA A 448 0.27 -24.80 -20.25
N MET A 449 -0.53 -24.05 -21.02
CA MET A 449 -1.98 -23.90 -20.82
C MET A 449 -2.68 -25.27 -20.69
N ILE A 450 -2.48 -26.14 -21.68
CA ILE A 450 -3.14 -27.45 -21.74
C ILE A 450 -2.62 -28.38 -20.65
N THR A 451 -1.31 -28.46 -20.46
CA THR A 451 -0.71 -29.34 -19.45
C THR A 451 -1.23 -28.98 -18.06
N ARG A 452 -1.26 -27.70 -17.71
CA ARG A 452 -1.74 -27.22 -16.42
C ARG A 452 -3.26 -27.36 -16.26
N TYR A 453 -4.05 -27.22 -17.33
CA TYR A 453 -5.50 -27.46 -17.29
C TYR A 453 -5.85 -28.88 -16.81
N TYR A 454 -5.02 -29.87 -17.15
CA TYR A 454 -5.21 -31.26 -16.73
C TYR A 454 -4.66 -31.58 -15.35
N ASN A 455 -3.81 -30.72 -14.79
CA ASN A 455 -3.31 -30.86 -13.44
C ASN A 455 -4.42 -30.47 -12.44
N GLU A 456 -4.57 -31.23 -11.37
CA GLU A 456 -5.64 -31.02 -10.37
C GLU A 456 -5.27 -29.96 -9.30
N SER A 457 -4.22 -29.15 -9.51
CA SER A 457 -3.79 -28.10 -8.58
C SER A 457 -4.52 -26.78 -8.84
N THR A 458 -4.82 -26.04 -7.77
CA THR A 458 -5.38 -24.68 -7.87
C THR A 458 -4.46 -23.72 -8.62
N ALA A 459 -3.15 -23.77 -8.33
CA ALA A 459 -2.17 -22.91 -8.99
C ALA A 459 -2.09 -23.19 -10.50
N ASP A 460 -2.16 -24.47 -10.88
CA ASP A 460 -2.20 -24.90 -12.27
C ASP A 460 -3.45 -24.43 -13.00
N ALA A 461 -4.62 -24.52 -12.36
CA ALA A 461 -5.88 -24.03 -12.93
C ALA A 461 -5.83 -22.52 -13.18
N VAL A 462 -5.27 -21.76 -12.24
CA VAL A 462 -5.10 -20.30 -12.36
C VAL A 462 -4.12 -19.95 -13.49
N LEU A 463 -2.94 -20.58 -13.52
CA LEU A 463 -1.96 -20.36 -14.58
C LEU A 463 -2.49 -20.75 -15.96
N SER A 464 -3.22 -21.86 -16.06
CA SER A 464 -3.89 -22.26 -17.30
C SER A 464 -4.84 -21.17 -17.81
N GLY A 465 -5.64 -20.58 -16.91
CA GLY A 465 -6.49 -19.43 -17.22
C GLY A 465 -5.71 -18.23 -17.73
N TYR A 466 -4.61 -17.85 -17.07
CA TYR A 466 -3.78 -16.73 -17.52
C TYR A 466 -3.13 -16.98 -18.88
N TYR A 467 -2.61 -18.18 -19.14
CA TYR A 467 -2.10 -18.52 -20.48
C TYR A 467 -3.20 -18.48 -21.55
N ALA A 468 -4.43 -18.90 -21.22
CA ALA A 468 -5.56 -18.83 -22.13
C ALA A 468 -5.92 -17.36 -22.47
N ILE A 469 -5.99 -16.49 -21.46
CA ILE A 469 -6.24 -15.05 -21.65
C ILE A 469 -5.11 -14.39 -22.46
N PHE A 470 -3.86 -14.75 -22.18
CA PHE A 470 -2.69 -14.28 -22.93
C PHE A 470 -2.78 -14.64 -24.42
N LEU A 471 -3.02 -15.92 -24.74
CA LEU A 471 -3.17 -16.38 -26.12
C LEU A 471 -4.40 -15.78 -26.80
N ALA A 472 -5.49 -15.56 -26.06
CA ALA A 472 -6.68 -14.90 -26.55
C ALA A 472 -6.38 -13.48 -27.02
N PHE A 473 -5.77 -12.64 -26.17
CA PHE A 473 -5.42 -11.28 -26.54
C PHE A 473 -4.42 -11.20 -27.69
N LEU A 474 -3.43 -12.10 -27.73
CA LEU A 474 -2.53 -12.21 -28.89
C LEU A 474 -3.29 -12.52 -30.18
N SER A 475 -4.32 -13.38 -30.12
CA SER A 475 -5.13 -13.71 -31.29
C SER A 475 -6.01 -12.55 -31.79
N CYS A 476 -6.27 -11.54 -30.94
CA CYS A 476 -7.03 -10.34 -31.28
C CYS A 476 -6.17 -9.24 -31.96
N LEU A 477 -4.85 -9.39 -32.01
CA LEU A 477 -3.98 -8.40 -32.66
C LEU A 477 -4.05 -8.51 -34.19
N GLU A 478 -4.42 -7.39 -34.81
CA GLU A 478 -4.42 -7.21 -36.26
C GLU A 478 -3.11 -6.56 -36.72
N LEU A 479 -2.34 -7.24 -37.57
CA LEU A 479 -1.20 -6.65 -38.28
C LEU A 479 -1.54 -6.46 -39.76
N GLU A 480 -0.85 -5.53 -40.42
CA GLU A 480 -1.12 -5.15 -41.82
C GLU A 480 -0.91 -6.30 -42.81
N GLU A 481 0.02 -7.23 -42.53
CA GLU A 481 0.40 -8.31 -43.48
C GLU A 481 0.09 -9.73 -42.99
N ARG A 482 -0.10 -9.95 -41.68
CA ARG A 482 -0.32 -11.27 -41.05
C ARG A 482 -1.15 -11.16 -39.78
N SER A 483 -2.07 -12.08 -39.53
CA SER A 483 -2.77 -12.13 -38.24
C SER A 483 -2.01 -13.04 -37.27
N LEU A 484 -1.71 -12.57 -36.06
CA LEU A 484 -1.11 -13.40 -35.02
C LEU A 484 -2.00 -14.61 -34.64
N ARG A 485 -3.30 -14.49 -34.91
CA ARG A 485 -4.30 -15.56 -34.75
C ARG A 485 -3.91 -16.87 -35.43
N SER A 486 -3.35 -16.84 -36.64
CA SER A 486 -2.99 -18.10 -37.34
C SER A 486 -1.88 -18.87 -36.61
N TYR A 487 -0.95 -18.15 -35.97
CA TYR A 487 0.12 -18.75 -35.17
C TYR A 487 -0.44 -19.36 -33.88
N VAL A 488 -1.38 -18.67 -33.22
CA VAL A 488 -2.09 -19.21 -32.05
C VAL A 488 -2.86 -20.49 -32.41
N ILE A 489 -3.60 -20.50 -33.53
CA ILE A 489 -4.33 -21.69 -33.99
C ILE A 489 -3.38 -22.87 -34.26
N ALA A 490 -2.26 -22.62 -34.95
CA ALA A 490 -1.28 -23.66 -35.25
C ALA A 490 -0.67 -24.23 -33.97
N ALA A 491 -0.31 -23.37 -33.00
CA ALA A 491 0.22 -23.78 -31.71
C ALA A 491 -0.78 -24.60 -30.89
N LEU A 492 -2.05 -24.19 -30.83
CA LEU A 492 -3.12 -24.93 -30.14
C LEU A 492 -3.35 -26.30 -30.77
N THR A 493 -3.38 -26.37 -32.11
CA THR A 493 -3.56 -27.63 -32.84
C THR A 493 -2.46 -28.63 -32.45
N ARG A 494 -1.21 -28.17 -32.45
CA ARG A 494 -0.06 -29.00 -32.07
C ARG A 494 -0.07 -29.37 -30.58
N ALA A 495 -0.34 -28.42 -29.69
CA ALA A 495 -0.30 -28.65 -28.24
C ALA A 495 -1.47 -29.51 -27.73
N SER A 496 -2.60 -29.51 -28.44
CA SER A 496 -3.79 -30.29 -28.07
C SER A 496 -3.85 -31.67 -28.72
N GLU A 497 -2.87 -32.01 -29.56
CA GLU A 497 -2.81 -33.28 -30.27
C GLU A 497 -2.85 -34.47 -29.30
N GLY A 498 -3.79 -35.39 -29.52
CA GLY A 498 -3.94 -36.59 -28.68
C GLY A 498 -4.65 -36.38 -27.33
N VAL A 499 -4.93 -35.14 -26.94
CA VAL A 499 -5.54 -34.79 -25.65
C VAL A 499 -7.08 -34.73 -25.74
N SER A 500 -7.82 -34.97 -24.65
CA SER A 500 -9.29 -35.12 -24.69
C SER A 500 -10.03 -33.85 -25.12
N ILE A 501 -9.58 -32.66 -24.69
CA ILE A 501 -10.15 -31.37 -25.10
C ILE A 501 -9.80 -31.06 -26.56
N GLY A 502 -8.59 -31.43 -27.00
CA GLY A 502 -8.14 -31.32 -28.38
C GLY A 502 -9.01 -32.14 -29.34
N LYS A 503 -9.29 -33.40 -29.00
CA LYS A 503 -10.19 -34.27 -29.80
C LYS A 503 -11.60 -33.70 -29.92
N LYS A 504 -12.11 -33.00 -28.90
CA LYS A 504 -13.44 -32.37 -28.94
C LYS A 504 -13.45 -31.08 -29.77
N CYS A 505 -12.32 -30.38 -29.84
CA CYS A 505 -12.18 -29.09 -30.48
C CYS A 505 -11.36 -29.14 -31.78
N GLU A 506 -11.14 -30.32 -32.35
CA GLU A 506 -10.24 -30.53 -33.50
C GLU A 506 -10.63 -29.68 -34.72
N HIS A 507 -11.95 -29.48 -34.92
CA HIS A 507 -12.48 -28.64 -36.00
C HIS A 507 -12.37 -27.14 -35.75
N ASN A 508 -12.15 -26.72 -34.50
CA ASN A 508 -11.96 -25.31 -34.13
C ASN A 508 -11.06 -25.20 -32.86
N PRO A 509 -9.72 -25.16 -33.03
CA PRO A 509 -8.79 -25.17 -31.91
C PRO A 509 -8.97 -24.01 -30.91
N MET A 510 -9.47 -22.86 -31.37
CA MET A 510 -9.72 -21.70 -30.51
C MET A 510 -10.82 -21.95 -29.46
N THR A 511 -11.69 -22.94 -29.69
CA THR A 511 -12.66 -23.39 -28.69
C THR A 511 -11.99 -23.86 -27.39
N VAL A 512 -10.74 -24.37 -27.45
CA VAL A 512 -9.98 -24.76 -26.25
C VAL A 512 -9.73 -23.55 -25.34
N ILE A 513 -9.32 -22.41 -25.91
CA ILE A 513 -9.11 -21.16 -25.16
C ILE A 513 -10.43 -20.70 -24.54
N VAL A 514 -11.52 -20.68 -25.31
CA VAL A 514 -12.85 -20.26 -24.83
C VAL A 514 -13.29 -21.10 -23.63
N VAL A 515 -13.17 -22.43 -23.71
CA VAL A 515 -13.54 -23.34 -22.62
C VAL A 515 -12.71 -23.09 -21.36
N ILE A 516 -11.39 -22.94 -21.50
CA ILE A 516 -10.50 -22.70 -20.36
C ILE A 516 -10.79 -21.35 -19.70
N ILE A 517 -11.02 -20.29 -20.48
CA ILE A 517 -11.39 -18.96 -19.95
C ILE A 517 -12.75 -19.04 -19.22
N GLN A 518 -13.75 -19.73 -19.77
CA GLN A 518 -15.04 -19.92 -19.12
C GLN A 518 -14.90 -20.64 -17.77
N GLU A 519 -14.15 -21.74 -17.72
CA GLU A 519 -13.86 -22.42 -16.45
C GLU A 519 -13.10 -21.53 -15.47
N PHE A 520 -12.16 -20.72 -15.96
CA PHE A 520 -11.42 -19.75 -15.15
C PHE A 520 -12.33 -18.68 -14.54
N ILE A 521 -13.28 -18.14 -15.31
CA ILE A 521 -14.27 -17.17 -14.80
C ILE A 521 -15.11 -17.79 -13.68
N ILE A 522 -15.61 -19.02 -13.87
CA ILE A 522 -16.39 -19.73 -12.85
C ILE A 522 -15.55 -19.95 -11.60
N PHE A 523 -14.30 -20.37 -11.78
CA PHE A 523 -13.36 -20.58 -10.67
C PHE A 523 -13.08 -19.30 -9.87
N GLN A 524 -12.84 -18.16 -10.54
CA GLN A 524 -12.61 -16.86 -9.89
C GLN A 524 -13.88 -16.33 -9.21
N SER A 525 -15.05 -16.58 -9.81
CA SER A 525 -16.35 -16.20 -9.22
C SER A 525 -16.63 -16.99 -7.94
N ASP A 526 -16.40 -18.30 -7.94
CA ASP A 526 -16.51 -19.15 -6.75
C ASP A 526 -15.53 -18.74 -5.64
N SER A 527 -14.43 -18.06 -6.00
CA SER A 527 -13.39 -17.58 -5.07
C SER A 527 -13.64 -16.15 -4.55
N ASN A 528 -14.69 -15.46 -5.02
CA ASN A 528 -14.99 -14.05 -4.73
C ASN A 528 -13.84 -13.07 -5.06
N THR A 529 -12.97 -13.44 -5.99
CA THR A 529 -11.82 -12.63 -6.43
C THR A 529 -12.11 -11.89 -7.74
N LEU A 530 -13.20 -12.24 -8.42
CA LEU A 530 -13.59 -11.61 -9.68
C LEU A 530 -14.36 -10.30 -9.43
N THR A 531 -13.81 -9.19 -9.89
CA THR A 531 -14.51 -7.90 -9.89
C THR A 531 -15.50 -7.82 -11.07
N ARG A 532 -16.51 -6.94 -10.95
CA ARG A 532 -17.47 -6.69 -12.03
C ARG A 532 -16.77 -6.27 -13.32
N ASP A 533 -15.78 -5.39 -13.23
CA ASP A 533 -15.08 -4.86 -14.39
C ASP A 533 -14.27 -5.95 -15.09
N THR A 534 -13.53 -6.77 -14.33
CA THR A 534 -12.78 -7.91 -14.89
C THR A 534 -13.72 -8.93 -15.54
N LEU A 535 -14.89 -9.18 -14.96
CA LEU A 535 -15.90 -10.06 -15.57
C LEU A 535 -16.41 -9.52 -16.91
N LEU A 536 -16.74 -8.22 -16.97
CA LEU A 536 -17.19 -7.57 -18.21
C LEU A 536 -16.09 -7.59 -19.28
N GLU A 537 -14.83 -7.37 -18.89
CA GLU A 537 -13.69 -7.46 -19.80
C GLU A 537 -13.52 -8.89 -20.36
N LEU A 538 -13.56 -9.91 -19.50
CA LEU A 538 -13.43 -11.31 -19.94
C LEU A 538 -14.61 -11.75 -20.80
N LYS A 539 -15.83 -11.29 -20.50
CA LYS A 539 -17.00 -11.52 -21.37
C LYS A 539 -16.80 -10.88 -22.74
N SER A 540 -16.39 -9.62 -22.79
CA SER A 540 -16.13 -8.93 -24.06
C SER A 540 -15.04 -9.64 -24.88
N LEU A 541 -14.00 -10.17 -24.23
CA LEU A 541 -12.97 -10.96 -24.90
C LEU A 541 -13.55 -12.27 -25.48
N LEU A 542 -14.37 -12.99 -24.70
CA LEU A 542 -15.04 -14.21 -25.14
C LEU A 542 -15.95 -13.94 -26.35
N ASP A 543 -16.76 -12.89 -26.30
CA ASP A 543 -17.68 -12.52 -27.40
C ASP A 543 -16.89 -12.28 -28.70
N VAL A 544 -15.79 -11.51 -28.62
CA VAL A 544 -14.88 -11.28 -29.75
C VAL A 544 -14.30 -12.60 -30.28
N LEU A 545 -13.81 -13.48 -29.40
CA LEU A 545 -13.26 -14.78 -29.82
C LEU A 545 -14.31 -15.65 -30.50
N ILE A 546 -15.52 -15.70 -29.96
CA ILE A 546 -16.63 -16.49 -30.47
C ILE A 546 -17.02 -16.03 -31.87
N ASP A 547 -17.22 -14.72 -32.04
CA ASP A 547 -17.62 -14.12 -33.32
C ASP A 547 -16.55 -14.31 -34.38
N VAL A 548 -15.29 -13.99 -34.06
CA VAL A 548 -14.17 -14.02 -34.99
C VAL A 548 -13.83 -15.46 -35.43
N ASN A 549 -14.08 -16.46 -34.58
CA ASN A 549 -13.80 -17.87 -34.85
C ASN A 549 -15.02 -18.69 -35.25
N GLY A 550 -16.21 -18.09 -35.35
CA GLY A 550 -17.45 -18.80 -35.69
C GLY A 550 -17.73 -19.97 -34.73
N ILE A 551 -17.46 -19.79 -33.44
CA ILE A 551 -17.65 -20.83 -32.43
C ILE A 551 -19.15 -20.91 -32.12
N THR A 552 -19.78 -22.05 -32.40
CA THR A 552 -21.18 -22.27 -32.03
C THR A 552 -21.26 -22.70 -30.56
N ILE A 553 -21.85 -21.87 -29.71
CA ILE A 553 -22.17 -22.24 -28.33
C ILE A 553 -23.41 -23.13 -28.37
N SER A 554 -23.25 -24.43 -28.20
CA SER A 554 -24.39 -25.33 -28.00
C SER A 554 -24.86 -25.22 -26.55
N GLU A 555 -26.11 -24.82 -26.33
CA GLU A 555 -26.80 -24.95 -25.04
C GLU A 555 -26.73 -26.43 -24.60
N GLY A 556 -26.03 -26.72 -23.50
CA GLY A 556 -25.75 -28.09 -23.06
C GLY A 556 -25.83 -28.25 -21.56
#